data_AF-A0AAD9G0S4-F1
#
_entry.id   AF-A0AAD9G0S4-F1
#
_cell.length_a   1.000
_cell.length_b   1.000
_cell.length_c   1.000
_cell.angle_alpha   90.00
_cell.angle_beta   90.00
_cell.angle_gamma   90.00
#
_symmetry.space_group_name_H-M   'P 1'
#
loop_
_entity.id
_entity.type
_entity.pdbx_description
1 polymer ?
#
loop_
_entity_poly.entity_id
_entity_poly.type
_entity_poly.pdbx_seq_one_letter_code
_entity_poly.pdbx_strand_id
1 'polypeptide(L)'
;MAPPLLSVALVFRSRPEFAGVTHVTNCVSTYVDSSVEQPLDKACKFNSVALLDRIWSSTVNLEPSGWGLWSVKKLLRTYKLYGKFQFTLCLLEVAKRNSVDIARWLFKRFPYGVRRIVI
;
A
#
# COMPACT_ATOMS: atom_id res chain seq x y z
N MET A 1 10.14 -5.94 -2.26
CA MET A 1 8.96 -6.83 -2.34
C MET A 1 8.38 -6.95 -0.94
N ALA A 2 7.07 -6.84 -0.74
CA ALA A 2 6.47 -6.96 0.58
C ALA A 2 6.61 -8.41 1.10
N PRO A 3 6.84 -8.62 2.41
CA PRO A 3 6.91 -9.97 2.97
C PRO A 3 5.56 -10.69 2.76
N PRO A 4 5.54 -12.02 2.57
CA PRO A 4 4.31 -12.76 2.40
C PRO A 4 3.39 -12.59 3.62
N LEU A 5 2.08 -12.72 3.39
CA LEU A 5 1.09 -12.71 4.46
C LEU A 5 1.39 -13.87 5.41
N LEU A 6 1.31 -13.59 6.72
CA LEU A 6 1.59 -14.58 7.76
C LEU A 6 0.70 -15.82 7.60
N SER A 7 -0.58 -15.61 7.27
CA SER A 7 -1.53 -16.70 7.00
C SER A 7 -1.05 -17.63 5.89
N VAL A 8 -0.57 -17.07 4.77
CA VAL A 8 -0.02 -17.84 3.66
C VAL A 8 1.27 -18.53 4.06
N ALA A 9 2.17 -17.85 4.76
CA ALA A 9 3.42 -18.46 5.25
C ALA A 9 3.15 -19.66 6.16
N LEU A 10 2.15 -19.58 7.04
CA LEU A 10 1.76 -20.69 7.92
C LEU A 10 1.15 -21.87 7.15
N VAL A 11 0.27 -21.61 6.18
CA VAL A 11 -0.33 -22.67 5.34
C VAL A 11 0.74 -23.35 4.48
N PHE A 12 1.68 -22.59 3.92
CA PHE A 12 2.76 -23.17 3.12
C PHE A 12 3.78 -23.92 3.96
N ARG A 13 3.99 -23.51 5.22
CA ARG A 13 4.87 -24.24 6.16
C ARG A 13 4.36 -25.66 6.46
N SER A 14 3.04 -25.88 6.45
CA SER A 14 2.47 -27.22 6.65
C SER A 14 2.42 -28.08 5.39
N ARG A 15 2.95 -27.58 4.26
CA ARG A 15 2.97 -28.24 2.95
C ARG A 15 4.42 -28.43 2.47
N PRO A 16 5.08 -29.54 2.84
CA PRO A 16 6.47 -29.79 2.49
C PRO A 16 6.71 -29.85 0.98
N GLU A 17 5.68 -30.10 0.18
CA GLU A 17 5.74 -30.12 -1.29
C GLU A 17 6.12 -28.75 -1.87
N PHE A 18 5.86 -27.66 -1.14
CA PHE A 18 6.23 -26.30 -1.52
C PHE A 18 7.48 -25.79 -0.79
N ALA A 19 8.16 -26.65 -0.01
CA ALA A 19 9.41 -26.29 0.65
C ALA A 19 10.47 -25.92 -0.41
N GLY A 20 11.05 -24.72 -0.28
CA GLY A 20 12.03 -24.19 -1.23
C GLY A 20 11.43 -23.46 -2.44
N VAL A 21 10.11 -23.55 -2.69
CA VAL A 21 9.44 -22.87 -3.81
C VAL A 21 8.84 -21.53 -3.37
N THR A 22 9.72 -20.60 -2.97
CA THR A 22 9.32 -19.29 -2.40
C THR A 22 8.48 -18.44 -3.36
N HIS A 23 8.66 -18.60 -4.67
CA HIS A 23 7.86 -17.90 -5.69
C HIS A 23 6.36 -18.20 -5.57
N VAL A 24 5.97 -19.47 -5.39
CA VAL A 24 4.55 -19.85 -5.27
C VAL A 24 3.94 -19.24 -4.01
N THR A 25 4.65 -19.25 -2.88
CA THR A 25 4.21 -18.59 -1.64
C THR A 25 3.97 -17.09 -1.86
N ASN A 26 4.87 -16.42 -2.60
CA ASN A 26 4.73 -15.00 -2.91
C ASN A 26 3.57 -14.71 -3.87
N CYS A 27 3.35 -15.55 -4.88
CA CYS A 27 2.22 -15.43 -5.80
C CYS A 27 0.89 -15.59 -5.06
N VAL A 28 0.74 -16.66 -4.26
CA VAL A 28 -0.48 -16.89 -3.47
C VAL A 28 -0.67 -15.76 -2.47
N SER A 29 0.39 -15.32 -1.80
CA SER A 29 0.32 -14.17 -0.90
C SER A 29 -0.14 -12.90 -1.62
N THR A 30 0.32 -12.65 -2.84
CA THR A 30 -0.09 -11.46 -3.61
C THR A 30 -1.55 -11.57 -4.06
N TYR A 31 -1.97 -12.78 -4.44
CA TYR A 31 -3.34 -13.05 -4.90
C TYR A 31 -4.39 -12.89 -3.80
N VAL A 32 -4.11 -13.41 -2.60
CA VAL A 32 -5.08 -13.34 -1.47
C VAL A 32 -5.00 -12.04 -0.67
N ASP A 33 -4.04 -11.17 -0.97
CA ASP A 33 -3.91 -9.88 -0.29
C ASP A 33 -5.00 -8.93 -0.77
N SER A 34 -6.09 -8.86 -0.03
CA SER A 34 -7.17 -7.90 -0.28
C SER A 34 -6.85 -6.49 0.26
N SER A 35 -5.86 -6.37 1.14
CA SER A 35 -5.53 -5.10 1.80
C SER A 35 -5.05 -4.04 0.80
N VAL A 36 -4.42 -4.49 -0.28
CA VAL A 36 -3.86 -3.65 -1.32
C VAL A 36 -4.90 -2.97 -2.22
N GLU A 37 -6.16 -3.42 -2.19
CA GLU A 37 -7.27 -2.73 -2.86
C GLU A 37 -7.94 -1.67 -1.97
N GLN A 38 -7.51 -1.54 -0.71
CA GLN A 38 -8.06 -0.51 0.17
C GLN A 38 -7.48 0.89 -0.16
N PRO A 39 -8.33 1.94 -0.14
CA PRO A 39 -7.86 3.31 -0.14
C PRO A 39 -6.91 3.59 1.03
N LEU A 40 -5.88 4.41 0.80
CA LEU A 40 -4.88 4.76 1.82
C LEU A 40 -5.53 5.40 3.06
N ASP A 41 -6.60 6.18 2.90
CA ASP A 41 -7.29 6.80 4.03
C ASP A 41 -7.91 5.77 4.98
N LYS A 42 -8.44 4.67 4.43
CA LYS A 42 -8.97 3.56 5.22
C LYS A 42 -7.84 2.79 5.89
N ALA A 43 -6.74 2.57 5.19
CA ALA A 43 -5.56 1.91 5.72
C ALA A 43 -4.89 2.71 6.85
N CYS A 44 -4.89 4.04 6.77
CA CYS A 44 -4.35 4.92 7.81
C CYS A 44 -5.04 4.74 9.17
N LYS A 45 -6.30 4.27 9.18
CA LYS A 45 -7.05 3.99 10.41
C LYS A 45 -6.45 2.85 11.24
N PHE A 46 -5.66 1.98 10.63
CA PHE A 46 -5.00 0.89 11.35
C PHE A 46 -3.71 1.32 12.04
N ASN A 47 -3.29 2.58 11.89
CA ASN A 47 -2.06 3.12 12.44
C ASN A 47 -0.81 2.27 12.13
N SER A 48 -0.76 1.63 10.95
CA SER A 48 0.28 0.67 10.58
C SER A 48 1.05 1.13 9.36
N VAL A 49 2.28 1.61 9.58
CA VAL A 49 3.19 2.00 8.49
C VAL A 49 3.50 0.80 7.58
N ALA A 50 3.65 -0.40 8.15
CA ALA A 50 3.89 -1.62 7.38
C ALA A 50 2.74 -1.93 6.40
N LEU A 51 1.49 -1.68 6.80
CA LEU A 51 0.33 -1.81 5.92
C LEU A 51 0.37 -0.77 4.79
N LEU A 52 0.68 0.49 5.12
CA LEU A 52 0.78 1.56 4.12
C LEU A 52 1.90 1.29 3.11
N ASP A 53 3.07 0.83 3.57
CA ASP A 53 4.17 0.43 2.70
C ASP A 53 3.79 -0.77 1.81
N ARG A 54 2.99 -1.71 2.32
CA ARG A 54 2.48 -2.85 1.54
C ARG A 54 1.57 -2.40 0.40
N ILE A 55 0.58 -1.56 0.71
CA ILE A 55 -0.33 -0.96 -0.29
C ILE A 55 0.49 -0.16 -1.31
N TRP A 56 1.39 0.70 -0.84
CA TRP A 56 2.23 1.53 -1.71
C TRP A 56 3.16 0.71 -2.60
N SER A 57 3.78 -0.35 -2.08
CA SER A 57 4.68 -1.22 -2.86
C SER A 57 3.92 -1.99 -3.94
N SER A 58 2.68 -2.39 -3.68
CA SER A 58 1.84 -3.09 -4.66
C SER A 58 1.53 -2.24 -5.90
N THR A 59 1.58 -0.91 -5.78
CA THR A 59 1.32 0.01 -6.88
C THR A 59 2.50 0.19 -7.85
N VAL A 60 3.71 -0.27 -7.48
CA VAL A 60 4.92 -0.10 -8.30
C VAL A 60 4.99 -1.11 -9.46
N ASN A 61 4.39 -2.28 -9.30
CA ASN A 61 4.45 -3.38 -10.27
C ASN A 61 3.29 -3.37 -11.29
N LEU A 62 2.75 -2.20 -11.60
CA LEU A 62 1.64 -2.09 -12.56
C LEU A 62 2.20 -1.93 -13.98
N GLU A 63 1.87 -2.88 -14.87
CA GLU A 63 2.22 -2.82 -16.29
C GLU A 63 1.64 -1.55 -16.94
N PRO A 64 2.48 -0.69 -17.58
CA PRO A 64 2.05 0.61 -18.10
C PRO A 64 1.00 0.53 -19.22
N SER A 65 1.03 -0.55 -20.01
CA SER A 65 0.25 -0.73 -21.23
C SER A 65 -1.00 -1.59 -21.06
N GLY A 66 -1.23 -2.14 -19.86
CA GLY A 66 -2.40 -2.98 -19.60
C GLY A 66 -3.68 -2.17 -19.71
N TRP A 67 -4.48 -2.46 -20.75
CA TRP A 67 -5.92 -2.09 -20.88
C TRP A 67 -6.79 -2.78 -19.81
N GLY A 68 -6.20 -3.14 -18.67
CA GLY A 68 -6.82 -3.82 -17.55
C GLY A 68 -7.39 -2.81 -16.55
N LEU A 69 -8.65 -3.11 -16.20
CA LEU A 69 -9.54 -2.62 -15.15
C LEU A 69 -9.03 -1.57 -14.16
N TRP A 70 -9.94 -0.65 -13.86
CA TRP A 70 -9.88 0.30 -12.75
C TRP A 70 -9.48 -0.40 -11.45
N SER A 71 -8.41 0.05 -10.79
CA SER A 71 -8.02 -0.38 -9.44
C SER A 71 -7.56 0.81 -8.62
N VAL A 72 -7.72 0.72 -7.30
CA VAL A 72 -7.34 1.79 -6.36
C VAL A 72 -5.84 2.08 -6.46
N LYS A 73 -5.03 1.04 -6.64
CA LYS A 73 -3.58 1.12 -6.87
C LYS A 73 -3.23 1.96 -8.10
N LYS A 74 -3.91 1.70 -9.22
CA LYS A 74 -3.70 2.40 -10.50
C LYS A 74 -4.14 3.85 -10.39
N LEU A 75 -5.28 4.11 -9.74
CA LEU A 75 -5.72 5.47 -9.46
C LEU A 75 -4.69 6.27 -8.66
N LEU A 76 -4.13 5.66 -7.61
CA LEU A 76 -3.14 6.31 -6.75
C LEU A 76 -1.87 6.73 -7.50
N ARG A 77 -1.49 6.01 -8.56
CA ARG A 77 -0.31 6.31 -9.39
C ARG A 77 -0.60 7.21 -10.58
N THR A 78 -1.65 6.91 -11.32
CA THR A 78 -1.93 7.56 -12.60
C THR A 78 -2.69 8.87 -12.42
N TYR A 79 -3.55 8.98 -11.41
CA TYR A 79 -4.43 10.13 -11.23
C TYR A 79 -3.94 11.04 -10.10
N LYS A 80 -3.24 12.12 -10.48
CA LYS A 80 -2.69 13.13 -9.54
C LYS A 80 -3.75 13.68 -8.57
N LEU A 81 -4.97 13.91 -9.04
CA LEU A 81 -6.08 14.41 -8.20
C LEU A 81 -6.48 13.39 -7.14
N TYR A 82 -6.55 12.11 -7.50
CA TYR A 82 -6.85 11.05 -6.54
C TYR A 82 -5.73 10.90 -5.50
N GLY A 83 -4.47 11.01 -5.91
CA GLY A 83 -3.33 11.04 -4.98
C GLY A 83 -3.40 12.20 -3.98
N LYS A 84 -3.72 13.42 -4.44
CA LYS A 84 -3.94 14.58 -3.56
C LYS A 84 -5.11 14.37 -2.60
N PHE A 85 -6.23 13.83 -3.11
CA PHE A 85 -7.40 13.52 -2.30
C PHE A 85 -7.08 12.52 -1.17
N GLN A 86 -6.41 11.42 -1.53
CA GLN A 86 -5.97 10.41 -0.56
C GLN A 86 -4.99 11.00 0.46
N PHE A 87 -4.03 11.83 0.05
CA PHE A 87 -3.13 12.54 0.97
C PHE A 87 -3.91 13.38 2.00
N THR A 88 -4.87 14.19 1.56
CA THR A 88 -5.68 15.02 2.46
C THR A 88 -6.47 14.20 3.46
N LEU A 89 -7.11 13.12 3.01
CA LEU A 89 -7.87 12.23 3.89
C LEU A 89 -6.97 11.49 4.90
N CYS A 90 -5.79 11.04 4.46
CA CYS A 90 -4.81 10.42 5.36
C CYS A 90 -4.34 11.42 6.41
N LEU A 91 -4.07 12.67 6.03
CA LEU A 91 -3.64 13.72 6.96
C LEU A 91 -4.70 14.02 8.02
N LEU A 92 -5.98 13.99 7.64
CA LEU A 92 -7.10 14.11 8.59
C LEU A 92 -7.10 12.97 9.61
N GLU A 93 -6.90 11.72 9.17
CA GLU A 93 -6.83 10.58 10.08
C GLU A 93 -5.57 10.61 10.97
N VAL A 94 -4.45 11.11 10.45
CA VAL A 94 -3.24 11.33 11.23
C VAL A 94 -3.46 12.36 12.33
N ALA A 95 -4.11 13.49 12.02
CA ALA A 95 -4.42 14.53 13.00
C ALA A 95 -5.33 14.00 14.11
N LYS A 96 -6.36 13.21 13.77
CA LYS A 96 -7.25 12.57 14.76
C LYS A 96 -6.53 11.59 15.70
N ARG A 97 -5.46 10.95 15.21
CA ARG A 97 -4.74 9.87 15.93
C ARG A 97 -3.41 10.32 16.53
N ASN A 98 -2.98 11.55 16.26
CA ASN A 98 -1.68 12.09 16.62
C ASN A 98 -0.50 11.19 16.19
N SER A 99 -0.60 10.56 15.00
CA SER A 99 0.39 9.58 14.52
C SER A 99 1.54 10.23 13.76
N VAL A 100 2.65 10.48 14.45
CA VAL A 100 3.86 11.09 13.87
C VAL A 100 4.49 10.20 12.79
N ASP A 101 4.44 8.87 12.96
CA ASP A 101 5.08 7.95 12.03
C ASP A 101 4.35 7.91 10.68
N ILE A 102 3.02 7.94 10.70
CA ILE A 102 2.23 8.02 9.46
C ILE A 102 2.38 9.40 8.82
N ALA A 103 2.43 10.50 9.59
CA ALA A 103 2.76 11.82 9.03
C ALA A 103 4.09 11.78 8.27
N ARG A 104 5.16 11.27 8.91
CA ARG A 104 6.48 11.15 8.29
C ARG A 104 6.43 10.29 7.02
N TRP A 105 5.69 9.18 7.06
CA TRP A 105 5.49 8.32 5.90
C TRP A 105 4.78 9.06 4.75
N LEU A 106 3.70 9.79 5.03
CA LEU A 106 2.95 10.56 4.03
C LEU A 106 3.83 11.63 3.36
N PHE A 107 4.51 12.46 4.14
CA PHE A 107 5.35 13.52 3.58
C PHE A 107 6.55 12.98 2.79
N LYS A 108 7.05 11.79 3.12
CA LYS A 108 8.09 11.11 2.34
C LYS A 108 7.58 10.65 0.96
N ARG A 109 6.29 10.31 0.83
CA ARG A 109 5.72 9.72 -0.41
C ARG A 109 4.93 10.70 -1.27
N PHE A 110 4.41 11.77 -0.68
CA PHE A 110 3.64 12.80 -1.35
C PHE A 110 4.40 14.14 -1.35
N PRO A 111 5.20 14.44 -2.39
CA PRO A 111 6.05 15.64 -2.42
C PRO A 111 5.25 16.95 -2.56
N TYR A 112 3.96 16.88 -2.85
CA TYR A 112 3.09 18.04 -3.03
C TYR A 112 2.54 18.60 -1.71
N GLY A 113 2.64 17.87 -0.59
CA GLY A 113 2.16 18.32 0.72
C GLY A 113 3.04 19.39 1.38
N VAL A 114 4.24 19.63 0.86
CA VAL A 114 5.26 20.51 1.46
C VAL A 114 5.44 21.83 0.69
N ARG A 115 4.71 22.04 -0.43
CA ARG A 115 4.88 23.27 -1.23
C ARG A 115 3.86 24.36 -0.85
N ARG A 116 4.11 25.00 0.28
CA ARG A 116 4.08 26.47 0.34
C ARG A 116 5.45 26.91 0.84
N ILE A 117 6.32 27.28 -0.10
CA ILE A 117 7.35 28.27 0.23
C ILE A 117 6.53 29.51 0.52
N VAL A 118 6.42 29.85 1.80
CA VAL A 118 5.96 31.17 2.21
C VAL A 118 7.09 32.09 1.78
N ILE A 119 6.87 32.80 0.66
CA ILE A 119 7.69 33.94 0.26
C ILE A 119 7.24 35.11 1.10
#